data_AF-A0AAU4UYK1-F1
#
_entry.id   AF-A0AAU4UYK1-F1
#
_cell.length_a   1.000
_cell.length_b   1.000
_cell.length_c   1.000
_cell.angle_alpha   90.00
_cell.angle_beta   90.00
_cell.angle_gamma   90.00
#
_symmetry.space_group_name_H-M   'P 1'
#
loop_
_entity.id
_entity.type
_entity.pdbx_description
1 polymer ?
#
loop_
_entity_poly.entity_id
_entity_poly.type
_entity_poly.pdbx_seq_one_letter_code
_entity_poly.pdbx_strand_id
1 'polypeptide(L)'
;MRGEPSCPKCGGRVRAPGLFSDSWQCAVHGAVHPLQPVIPPSVEGLSVVVHRARVPVWMPWPLPVGWLFTGVASAGDDRGGGRATAVACSGPGPLGGIGELLLIAEELGVGLGARYAGIDGVDPGSAINVSAPPHAKVVAAGRPTPLWHVGGGPDDRAVFAGEARGLWLWAIVWPEQSGLLMYDELVLTDLRDAGAEVELVPCGALSPRILGPA
;
A
#
# COMPACT_ATOMS: atom_id res chain seq x y z
N MET A 1 18.99 5.38 13.82
CA MET A 1 17.88 5.49 14.80
C MET A 1 16.66 4.88 14.14
N ARG A 2 15.99 3.89 14.76
CA ARG A 2 14.69 3.41 14.24
C ARG A 2 13.69 4.54 14.43
N GLY A 3 12.87 4.84 13.42
CA GLY A 3 11.77 5.77 13.59
C GLY A 3 10.79 5.29 14.67
N GLU A 4 9.88 6.15 15.10
CA GLU A 4 8.80 5.73 16.01
C GLU A 4 7.60 5.22 15.20
N PRO A 5 6.88 4.19 15.68
CA PRO A 5 5.63 3.77 15.05
C PRO A 5 4.60 4.91 15.03
N SER A 6 3.74 4.91 14.02
CA SER A 6 2.75 5.96 13.79
C SER A 6 1.35 5.39 13.55
N CYS A 7 0.34 6.25 13.55
CA CYS A 7 -1.03 5.87 13.21
C CYS A 7 -1.15 5.69 11.69
N PRO A 8 -1.70 4.56 11.19
CA PRO A 8 -1.88 4.36 9.75
C PRO A 8 -2.87 5.36 9.13
N LYS A 9 -3.77 5.95 9.94
CA LYS A 9 -4.82 6.87 9.49
C LYS A 9 -4.35 8.33 9.39
N CYS A 10 -3.66 8.85 10.41
CA CYS A 10 -3.18 10.26 10.41
C CYS A 10 -1.67 10.45 10.40
N GLY A 11 -0.87 9.39 10.52
CA GLY A 11 0.59 9.51 10.70
C GLY A 11 1.04 10.07 12.04
N GLY A 12 0.11 10.38 12.95
CA GLY A 12 0.42 10.85 14.29
C GLY A 12 1.07 9.77 15.15
N ARG A 13 1.78 10.19 16.21
CA ARG A 13 2.42 9.29 17.18
C ARG A 13 1.40 8.36 17.84
N VAL A 14 1.81 7.12 18.09
CA VAL A 14 1.01 6.12 18.82
C VAL A 14 1.71 5.68 20.10
N ARG A 15 0.93 5.32 21.11
CA ARG A 15 1.43 4.76 22.37
C ARG A 15 1.33 3.24 22.33
N ALA A 16 2.39 2.57 22.76
CA ALA A 16 2.42 1.11 22.88
C ALA A 16 1.42 0.61 23.94
N PRO A 17 0.97 -0.66 23.84
CA PRO A 17 0.23 -1.33 24.91
C PRO A 17 0.97 -1.24 26.25
N GLY A 18 0.21 -1.15 27.34
CA GLY A 18 0.74 -1.03 28.69
C GLY A 18 -0.36 -1.20 29.75
N LEU A 19 -0.14 -0.65 30.95
CA LEU A 19 -1.05 -0.84 32.09
C LEU A 19 -2.50 -0.39 31.86
N PHE A 20 -2.72 0.56 30.94
CA PHE A 20 -4.03 1.17 30.68
C PHE A 20 -4.71 0.69 29.39
N SER A 21 -4.01 -0.06 28.54
CA SER A 21 -4.55 -0.57 27.28
C SER A 21 -3.72 -1.75 26.77
N ASP A 22 -4.39 -2.77 26.28
CA ASP A 22 -3.80 -3.94 25.65
C ASP A 22 -3.49 -3.75 24.15
N SER A 23 -3.83 -2.58 23.60
CA SER A 23 -3.70 -2.23 22.18
C SER A 23 -2.91 -0.93 21.99
N TRP A 24 -2.39 -0.72 20.78
CA TRP A 24 -1.73 0.53 20.42
C TRP A 24 -2.75 1.66 20.32
N GLN A 25 -2.44 2.81 20.89
CA GLN A 25 -3.39 3.93 21.01
C GLN A 25 -2.92 5.18 20.27
N CYS A 26 -3.76 5.66 19.35
CA CYS A 26 -3.68 6.98 18.74
C CYS A 26 -4.56 7.96 19.53
N ALA A 27 -4.08 9.21 19.71
CA ALA A 27 -4.86 10.22 20.42
C ALA A 27 -6.17 10.62 19.70
N VAL A 28 -6.21 10.46 18.37
CA VAL A 28 -7.37 10.81 17.54
C VAL A 28 -8.25 9.59 17.25
N HIS A 29 -7.63 8.45 16.93
CA HIS A 29 -8.34 7.28 16.41
C HIS A 29 -8.51 6.13 17.41
N GLY A 30 -8.05 6.29 18.65
CA GLY A 30 -8.10 5.23 19.66
C GLY A 30 -7.24 4.03 19.29
N ALA A 31 -7.81 2.82 19.41
CA ALA A 31 -7.10 1.58 19.10
C ALA A 31 -6.72 1.50 17.61
N VAL A 32 -5.46 1.21 17.31
CA VAL A 32 -4.93 1.12 15.95
C VAL A 32 -3.93 -0.02 15.80
N HIS A 33 -3.69 -0.44 14.56
CA HIS A 33 -2.50 -1.22 14.21
C HIS A 33 -1.38 -0.25 13.86
N PRO A 34 -0.25 -0.22 14.61
CA PRO A 34 0.77 0.80 14.43
C PRO A 34 1.48 0.62 13.09
N LEU A 35 1.58 1.69 12.30
CA LEU A 35 2.42 1.74 11.10
C LEU A 35 3.88 1.71 11.54
N GLN A 36 4.59 0.65 11.15
CA GLN A 36 6.01 0.50 11.46
C GLN A 36 6.84 1.53 10.68
N PRO A 37 7.96 2.00 11.25
CA PRO A 37 8.84 2.94 10.58
C PRO A 37 9.34 2.38 9.24
N VAL A 38 9.26 3.20 8.21
CA VAL A 38 9.86 2.86 6.91
C VAL A 38 11.38 2.91 7.04
N ILE A 39 12.03 1.87 6.54
CA ILE A 39 13.49 1.77 6.42
C ILE A 39 13.88 1.86 4.94
N PRO A 40 15.15 2.18 4.62
CA PRO A 40 15.64 2.12 3.23
C PRO A 40 15.29 0.77 2.58
N PRO A 41 14.87 0.76 1.30
CA PRO A 41 14.46 -0.46 0.62
C PRO A 41 15.62 -1.45 0.53
N SER A 42 15.35 -2.68 0.93
CA SER A 42 16.23 -3.82 0.74
C SER A 42 15.39 -5.08 0.59
N VAL A 43 15.96 -6.11 -0.02
CA VAL A 43 15.32 -7.42 -0.15
C VAL A 43 15.08 -8.03 1.23
N GLU A 44 16.02 -7.90 2.16
CA GLU A 44 15.86 -8.39 3.53
C GLU A 44 14.71 -7.68 4.26
N GLY A 45 14.60 -6.36 4.08
CA GLY A 45 13.49 -5.57 4.63
C GLY A 45 12.15 -6.00 4.04
N LEU A 46 12.09 -6.25 2.73
CA LEU A 46 10.92 -6.80 2.05
C LEU A 46 10.56 -8.18 2.61
N SER A 47 11.53 -9.09 2.71
CA SER A 47 11.38 -10.42 3.26
C SER A 47 10.84 -10.39 4.70
N VAL A 48 11.30 -9.47 5.56
CA VAL A 48 10.75 -9.30 6.91
C VAL A 48 9.26 -8.94 6.88
N VAL A 49 8.84 -8.02 6.00
CA VAL A 49 7.42 -7.66 5.88
C VAL A 49 6.61 -8.84 5.35
N VAL A 50 7.08 -9.51 4.30
CA VAL A 50 6.44 -10.68 3.69
C VAL A 50 6.19 -11.77 4.74
N HIS A 51 7.18 -12.11 5.56
CA HIS A 51 7.04 -13.15 6.58
C HIS A 51 6.06 -12.79 7.72
N ARG A 52 5.86 -11.49 7.97
CA ARG A 52 5.03 -10.99 9.08
C ARG A 52 3.63 -10.58 8.66
N ALA A 53 3.38 -10.39 7.37
CA ALA A 53 2.13 -9.87 6.85
C ALA A 53 1.00 -10.91 6.92
N ARG A 54 -0.14 -10.49 7.46
CA ARG A 54 -1.40 -11.25 7.47
C ARG A 54 -2.26 -10.94 6.25
N VAL A 55 -2.06 -9.77 5.65
CA VAL A 55 -2.59 -9.39 4.34
C VAL A 55 -1.58 -9.64 3.22
N PRO A 56 -2.01 -9.69 1.95
CA PRO A 56 -1.11 -9.81 0.81
C PRO A 56 -0.02 -8.74 0.78
N VAL A 57 1.14 -9.08 0.22
CA VAL A 57 2.17 -8.09 -0.13
C VAL A 57 2.18 -7.99 -1.66
N TRP A 58 1.34 -7.11 -2.20
CA TRP A 58 1.13 -7.00 -3.64
C TRP A 58 2.32 -6.34 -4.33
N MET A 59 2.80 -6.96 -5.40
CA MET A 59 3.78 -6.38 -6.32
C MET A 59 3.39 -6.70 -7.76
N PRO A 60 3.59 -5.77 -8.73
CA PRO A 60 3.48 -6.12 -10.14
C PRO A 60 4.47 -7.23 -10.47
N TRP A 61 4.02 -8.30 -11.11
CA TRP A 61 4.86 -9.46 -11.40
C TRP A 61 4.71 -9.96 -12.84
N PRO A 62 5.76 -9.85 -13.67
CA PRO A 62 7.02 -9.17 -13.38
C PRO A 62 6.83 -7.66 -13.17
N LEU A 63 7.81 -6.99 -12.55
CA LEU A 63 7.84 -5.53 -12.53
C LEU A 63 7.85 -4.98 -13.96
N PRO A 64 7.15 -3.86 -14.25
CA PRO A 64 7.22 -3.23 -15.56
C PRO A 64 8.67 -2.87 -15.94
N VAL A 65 8.94 -2.74 -17.24
CA VAL A 65 10.29 -2.48 -17.73
C VAL A 65 10.85 -1.18 -17.13
N GLY A 66 12.02 -1.27 -16.49
CA GLY A 66 12.68 -0.13 -15.84
C GLY A 66 12.11 0.25 -14.47
N TRP A 67 11.14 -0.51 -13.94
CA TRP A 67 10.59 -0.30 -12.61
C TRP A 67 11.36 -1.08 -11.55
N LEU A 68 11.50 -0.47 -10.38
CA LEU A 68 12.23 -0.99 -9.24
C LEU A 68 11.32 -1.02 -8.01
N PHE A 69 11.57 -1.96 -7.10
CA PHE A 69 11.04 -1.90 -5.75
C PHE A 69 11.73 -0.78 -4.97
N THR A 70 10.95 0.13 -4.40
CA THR A 70 11.43 1.41 -3.83
C THR A 70 10.97 1.64 -2.39
N GLY A 71 10.32 0.67 -1.76
CA GLY A 71 9.97 0.74 -0.35
C GLY A 71 8.86 -0.20 0.03
N VAL A 72 8.84 -0.58 1.30
CA VAL A 72 7.74 -1.34 1.90
C VAL A 72 7.39 -0.74 3.26
N ALA A 73 6.10 -0.71 3.58
CA ALA A 73 5.59 -0.37 4.89
C ALA A 73 4.59 -1.42 5.36
N SER A 74 4.44 -1.58 6.68
CA SER A 74 3.42 -2.47 7.24
C SER A 74 2.83 -1.88 8.52
N ALA A 75 1.50 -1.92 8.63
CA ALA A 75 0.79 -1.56 9.83
C ALA A 75 0.39 -2.82 10.61
N GLY A 76 0.81 -2.90 11.87
CA GLY A 76 0.70 -4.10 12.69
C GLY A 76 1.85 -4.18 13.69
N ASP A 77 1.77 -5.10 14.65
CA ASP A 77 2.79 -5.30 15.67
C ASP A 77 3.38 -6.71 15.64
N ASP A 78 4.33 -7.01 16.53
CA ASP A 78 4.99 -8.32 16.62
C ASP A 78 4.00 -9.44 16.98
N ARG A 79 2.95 -9.13 17.74
CA ARG A 79 1.98 -10.11 18.22
C ARG A 79 0.93 -10.45 17.15
N GLY A 80 0.40 -9.43 16.48
CA GLY A 80 -0.66 -9.55 15.48
C GLY A 80 -0.16 -9.77 14.07
N GLY A 81 1.07 -9.35 13.74
CA GLY A 81 1.56 -9.28 12.36
C GLY A 81 0.96 -8.11 11.59
N GLY A 82 1.35 -7.97 10.32
CA GLY A 82 0.95 -6.87 9.44
C GLY A 82 -0.50 -7.00 8.97
N ARG A 83 -1.36 -6.07 9.39
CA ARG A 83 -2.79 -5.92 9.04
C ARG A 83 -3.03 -5.00 7.85
N ALA A 84 -2.02 -4.20 7.51
CA ALA A 84 -1.91 -3.55 6.22
C ALA A 84 -0.46 -3.59 5.74
N THR A 85 -0.27 -3.57 4.43
CA THR A 85 1.02 -3.52 3.75
C THR A 85 0.94 -2.47 2.65
N ALA A 86 2.04 -1.77 2.41
CA ALA A 86 2.17 -0.85 1.29
C ALA A 86 3.50 -1.15 0.59
N VAL A 87 3.47 -1.41 -0.72
CA VAL A 87 4.67 -1.66 -1.54
C VAL A 87 4.76 -0.52 -2.55
N ALA A 88 5.90 0.17 -2.56
CA ALA A 88 6.21 1.21 -3.53
C ALA A 88 7.09 0.65 -4.65
N CYS A 89 6.67 0.87 -5.89
CA CYS A 89 7.46 0.63 -7.08
C CYS A 89 7.61 1.94 -7.84
N SER A 90 8.79 2.22 -8.39
CA SER A 90 9.04 3.44 -9.18
C SER A 90 9.78 3.12 -10.46
N GLY A 91 9.50 3.86 -11.53
CA GLY A 91 10.14 3.67 -12.82
C GLY A 91 9.79 4.77 -13.81
N PRO A 92 10.03 4.58 -15.12
CA PRO A 92 9.62 5.54 -16.15
C PRO A 92 8.10 5.71 -16.19
N GLY A 93 7.63 6.95 -16.13
CA GLY A 93 6.22 7.29 -16.30
C GLY A 93 5.79 7.14 -17.78
N PRO A 94 4.51 6.77 -18.04
CA PRO A 94 4.02 6.51 -19.40
C PRO A 94 4.06 7.76 -20.30
N LEU A 95 4.00 8.95 -19.71
CA LEU A 95 4.10 10.25 -20.40
C LEU A 95 5.45 10.94 -20.18
N GLY A 96 6.48 10.18 -19.79
CA GLY A 96 7.81 10.69 -19.43
C GLY A 96 7.95 11.05 -17.95
N GLY A 97 9.20 11.29 -17.53
CA GLY A 97 9.54 11.52 -16.12
C GLY A 97 9.51 10.24 -15.28
N ILE A 98 9.43 10.41 -13.96
CA ILE A 98 9.34 9.31 -13.00
C ILE A 98 7.87 9.08 -12.65
N GLY A 99 7.45 7.82 -12.76
CA GLY A 99 6.19 7.31 -12.22
C GLY A 99 6.44 6.55 -10.93
N GLU A 100 5.52 6.68 -9.98
CA GLU A 100 5.50 5.93 -8.73
C GLU A 100 4.15 5.23 -8.57
N LEU A 101 4.17 3.97 -8.15
CA LEU A 101 3.00 3.15 -7.86
C LEU A 101 3.11 2.65 -6.43
N LEU A 102 2.08 2.90 -5.63
CA LEU A 102 1.91 2.30 -4.32
C LEU A 102 0.75 1.31 -4.35
N LEU A 103 1.05 0.06 -4.06
CA LEU A 103 0.06 -1.01 -3.89
C LEU A 103 -0.15 -1.27 -2.41
N ILE A 104 -1.40 -1.17 -1.95
CA ILE A 104 -1.76 -1.35 -0.54
C ILE A 104 -2.74 -2.49 -0.42
N ALA A 105 -2.44 -3.45 0.46
CA ALA A 105 -3.42 -4.40 0.96
C ALA A 105 -3.77 -4.04 2.40
N GLU A 106 -5.05 -4.04 2.78
CA GLU A 106 -5.43 -3.83 4.17
C GLU A 106 -6.71 -4.55 4.59
N GLU A 107 -6.74 -4.92 5.87
CA GLU A 107 -7.99 -5.30 6.56
C GLU A 107 -8.91 -4.07 6.73
N LEU A 108 -10.21 -4.31 6.85
CA LEU A 108 -11.20 -3.26 7.02
C LEU A 108 -10.88 -2.40 8.26
N GLY A 109 -10.87 -1.07 8.08
CA GLY A 109 -10.75 -0.11 9.17
C GLY A 109 -9.31 0.20 9.63
N VAL A 110 -8.28 -0.37 8.99
CA VAL A 110 -6.87 0.01 9.24
C VAL A 110 -6.62 1.44 8.77
N GLY A 111 -7.08 1.79 7.56
CA GLY A 111 -7.10 3.15 7.01
C GLY A 111 -5.76 3.63 6.47
N LEU A 112 -4.85 2.71 6.13
CA LEU A 112 -3.59 3.02 5.46
C LEU A 112 -3.84 3.47 4.02
N GLY A 113 -4.74 2.78 3.30
CA GLY A 113 -5.09 3.11 1.92
C GLY A 113 -5.74 4.48 1.81
N ALA A 114 -6.77 4.73 2.63
CA ALA A 114 -7.45 6.03 2.70
C ALA A 114 -6.48 7.18 2.98
N ARG A 115 -5.53 7.00 3.91
CA ARG A 115 -4.48 8.00 4.20
C ARG A 115 -3.64 8.32 2.96
N TYR A 116 -3.12 7.31 2.26
CA TYR A 116 -2.30 7.56 1.07
C TYR A 116 -3.11 8.10 -0.11
N ALA A 117 -4.38 7.71 -0.22
CA ALA A 117 -5.32 8.26 -1.19
C ALA A 117 -5.64 9.74 -0.92
N GLY A 118 -5.38 10.22 0.30
CA GLY A 118 -5.67 11.60 0.70
C GLY A 118 -7.17 11.87 0.85
N ILE A 119 -7.94 10.84 1.19
CA ILE A 119 -9.38 10.97 1.44
C ILE A 119 -9.67 10.88 2.94
N ASP A 120 -10.80 11.46 3.35
CA ASP A 120 -11.32 11.26 4.70
C ASP A 120 -11.86 9.82 4.88
N GLY A 121 -11.77 9.30 6.10
CA GLY A 121 -12.28 7.98 6.46
C GLY A 121 -11.21 6.90 6.57
N VAL A 122 -11.64 5.64 6.52
CA VAL A 122 -10.78 4.45 6.75
C VAL A 122 -10.88 3.38 5.65
N ASP A 123 -11.74 3.61 4.67
CA ASP A 123 -12.02 2.77 3.51
C ASP A 123 -12.51 3.67 2.36
N PRO A 124 -12.64 3.16 1.12
CA PRO A 124 -13.06 4.00 0.00
C PRO A 124 -14.49 4.54 0.16
N GLY A 125 -15.37 3.85 0.90
CA GLY A 125 -16.75 4.29 1.17
C GLY A 125 -17.49 4.81 -0.06
N SER A 126 -18.03 6.02 0.05
CA SER A 126 -18.73 6.73 -1.04
C SER A 126 -17.81 7.36 -2.08
N ALA A 127 -16.49 7.30 -1.91
CA ALA A 127 -15.54 7.82 -2.88
C ALA A 127 -15.41 6.95 -4.14
N ILE A 128 -15.95 5.73 -4.11
CA ILE A 128 -16.09 4.85 -5.27
C ILE A 128 -17.56 4.58 -5.60
N ASN A 129 -17.87 4.46 -6.89
CA ASN A 129 -19.18 4.04 -7.37
C ASN A 129 -19.14 2.61 -7.92
N VAL A 130 -19.35 1.63 -7.06
CA VAL A 130 -19.34 0.20 -7.42
C VAL A 130 -20.49 -0.22 -8.34
N SER A 131 -21.53 0.62 -8.49
CA SER A 131 -22.63 0.37 -9.43
C SER A 131 -22.27 0.79 -10.87
N ALA A 132 -21.23 1.60 -11.06
CA ALA A 132 -20.67 1.92 -12.37
C ALA A 132 -19.67 0.85 -12.82
N PRO A 133 -19.39 0.74 -14.13
CA PRO A 133 -18.29 -0.09 -14.62
C PRO A 133 -16.96 0.26 -13.93
N PRO A 134 -16.10 -0.74 -13.68
CA PRO A 134 -14.77 -0.48 -13.13
C PRO A 134 -13.94 0.34 -14.12
N HIS A 135 -13.07 1.20 -13.60
CA HIS A 135 -12.22 2.07 -14.40
C HIS A 135 -10.94 1.37 -14.83
N ALA A 136 -10.44 0.46 -14.00
CA ALA A 136 -9.26 -0.34 -14.25
C ALA A 136 -9.48 -1.78 -13.80
N LYS A 137 -8.60 -2.68 -14.26
CA LYS A 137 -8.65 -4.10 -13.92
C LYS A 137 -7.24 -4.62 -13.80
N VAL A 138 -6.98 -5.35 -12.71
CA VAL A 138 -5.71 -6.04 -12.47
C VAL A 138 -5.97 -7.54 -12.34
N VAL A 139 -4.93 -8.35 -12.44
CA VAL A 139 -5.00 -9.78 -12.15
C VAL A 139 -4.30 -10.04 -10.83
N ALA A 140 -5.03 -10.04 -9.71
CA ALA A 140 -4.47 -10.24 -8.38
C ALA A 140 -4.53 -11.71 -7.97
N ALA A 141 -3.37 -12.33 -7.73
CA ALA A 141 -3.24 -13.76 -7.40
C ALA A 141 -4.02 -14.66 -8.39
N GLY A 142 -3.85 -14.38 -9.68
CA GLY A 142 -4.50 -15.14 -10.77
C GLY A 142 -5.99 -14.86 -10.97
N ARG A 143 -6.56 -13.85 -10.29
CA ARG A 143 -7.98 -13.49 -10.40
C ARG A 143 -8.15 -12.09 -10.97
N PRO A 144 -8.99 -11.91 -12.00
CA PRO A 144 -9.52 -10.60 -12.38
C PRO A 144 -10.07 -9.82 -11.19
N THR A 145 -9.48 -8.68 -10.89
CA THR A 145 -9.90 -7.79 -9.80
C THR A 145 -10.26 -6.42 -10.38
N PRO A 146 -11.55 -6.06 -10.37
CA PRO A 146 -12.01 -4.74 -10.80
C PRO A 146 -11.55 -3.67 -9.81
N LEU A 147 -11.12 -2.53 -10.33
CA LEU A 147 -10.77 -1.34 -9.54
C LEU A 147 -11.59 -0.14 -10.02
N TRP A 148 -12.08 0.64 -9.06
CA TRP A 148 -12.79 1.89 -9.30
C TRP A 148 -11.91 3.07 -8.94
N HIS A 149 -11.98 4.12 -9.76
CA HIS A 149 -11.34 5.38 -9.44
C HIS A 149 -11.96 5.96 -8.15
N VAL A 150 -11.11 6.39 -7.22
CA VAL A 150 -11.49 6.99 -5.94
C VAL A 150 -11.49 8.51 -6.11
N GLY A 151 -12.65 9.14 -5.98
CA GLY A 151 -12.79 10.59 -6.02
C GLY A 151 -12.52 11.26 -4.68
N GLY A 152 -12.41 12.60 -4.68
CA GLY A 152 -12.33 13.41 -3.45
C GLY A 152 -10.95 13.46 -2.78
N GLY A 153 -9.93 12.85 -3.39
CA GLY A 153 -8.53 13.00 -3.01
C GLY A 153 -7.82 14.13 -3.78
N PRO A 154 -6.52 14.35 -3.54
CA PRO A 154 -5.72 15.35 -4.24
C PRO A 154 -5.50 15.04 -5.73
N ASP A 155 -5.44 16.08 -6.56
CA ASP A 155 -5.25 15.96 -8.02
C ASP A 155 -3.81 15.57 -8.44
N ASP A 156 -2.87 15.44 -7.49
CA ASP A 156 -1.48 15.07 -7.79
C ASP A 156 -1.29 13.56 -8.05
N ARG A 157 -2.32 12.75 -7.81
CA ARG A 157 -2.29 11.29 -7.88
C ARG A 157 -3.58 10.71 -8.44
N ALA A 158 -3.47 9.58 -9.13
CA ALA A 158 -4.61 8.77 -9.50
C ALA A 158 -4.78 7.65 -8.47
N VAL A 159 -5.99 7.47 -7.95
CA VAL A 159 -6.29 6.50 -6.90
C VAL A 159 -7.32 5.51 -7.41
N PHE A 160 -7.03 4.22 -7.26
CA PHE A 160 -7.95 3.15 -7.57
C PHE A 160 -8.11 2.23 -6.36
N ALA A 161 -9.33 1.77 -6.11
CA ALA A 161 -9.62 0.81 -5.06
C ALA A 161 -10.52 -0.31 -5.55
N GLY A 162 -10.30 -1.51 -5.02
CA GLY A 162 -11.14 -2.67 -5.21
C GLY A 162 -10.86 -3.72 -4.13
N GLU A 163 -11.32 -4.94 -4.34
CA GLU A 163 -11.20 -6.00 -3.35
C GLU A 163 -10.48 -7.22 -3.93
N ALA A 164 -9.48 -7.70 -3.21
CA ALA A 164 -8.77 -8.94 -3.52
C ALA A 164 -8.64 -9.80 -2.26
N ARG A 165 -9.08 -11.06 -2.33
CA ARG A 165 -9.05 -12.02 -1.21
C ARG A 165 -9.81 -11.54 0.06
N GLY A 166 -10.92 -10.81 -0.10
CA GLY A 166 -11.69 -10.30 1.05
C GLY A 166 -11.06 -9.09 1.74
N LEU A 167 -10.06 -8.46 1.11
CA LEU A 167 -9.28 -7.35 1.65
C LEU A 167 -9.28 -6.19 0.66
N TRP A 168 -9.13 -4.97 1.16
CA TRP A 168 -8.97 -3.82 0.30
C TRP A 168 -7.65 -3.91 -0.46
N LEU A 169 -7.72 -3.64 -1.76
CA LEU A 169 -6.60 -3.42 -2.65
C LEU A 169 -6.68 -1.99 -3.15
N TRP A 170 -5.65 -1.20 -2.87
CA TRP A 170 -5.49 0.14 -3.41
C TRP A 170 -4.30 0.18 -4.36
N ALA A 171 -4.46 0.91 -5.46
CA ALA A 171 -3.39 1.29 -6.36
C ALA A 171 -3.36 2.82 -6.44
N ILE A 172 -2.26 3.42 -6.00
CA ILE A 172 -2.10 4.88 -5.95
C ILE A 172 -0.90 5.24 -6.80
N VAL A 173 -1.10 6.12 -7.78
CA VAL A 173 -0.12 6.38 -8.81
C VAL A 173 0.21 7.87 -8.87
N TRP A 174 1.51 8.19 -8.91
CA TRP A 174 2.02 9.55 -9.10
C TRP A 174 2.92 9.64 -10.33
N PRO A 175 2.98 10.81 -10.99
CA PRO A 175 1.92 11.83 -10.99
C PRO A 175 0.57 11.24 -11.47
N GLU A 176 -0.54 11.95 -11.28
CA GLU A 176 -1.89 11.51 -11.69
C GLU A 176 -1.94 10.87 -13.08
N GLN A 177 -1.32 11.52 -14.08
CA GLN A 177 -1.26 11.04 -15.46
C GLN A 177 -0.57 9.66 -15.64
N SER A 178 0.21 9.20 -14.66
CA SER A 178 0.78 7.85 -14.64
C SER A 178 -0.28 6.78 -14.34
N GLY A 179 -1.49 7.16 -13.96
CA GLY A 179 -2.65 6.27 -13.86
C GLY A 179 -2.94 5.48 -15.15
N LEU A 180 -2.43 5.94 -16.30
CA LEU A 180 -2.43 5.18 -17.56
C LEU A 180 -1.83 3.77 -17.42
N LEU A 181 -0.89 3.55 -16.50
CA LEU A 181 -0.32 2.23 -16.20
C LEU A 181 -1.37 1.22 -15.73
N MET A 182 -2.46 1.69 -15.12
CA MET A 182 -3.51 0.80 -14.60
C MET A 182 -4.40 0.20 -15.69
N TYR A 183 -4.28 0.68 -16.93
CA TYR A 183 -5.02 0.17 -18.08
C TYR A 183 -4.29 -0.96 -18.83
N ASP A 184 -3.05 -1.27 -18.46
CA ASP A 184 -2.22 -2.31 -19.10
C ASP A 184 -2.38 -3.71 -18.44
N GLU A 185 -3.57 -3.99 -17.89
CA GLU A 185 -3.91 -5.24 -17.18
C GLU A 185 -2.80 -5.80 -16.26
N LEU A 186 -2.33 -4.99 -15.30
CA LEU A 186 -1.25 -5.38 -14.40
C LEU A 186 -1.53 -6.70 -13.66
N VAL A 187 -0.56 -7.62 -13.71
CA VAL A 187 -0.58 -8.85 -12.92
C VAL A 187 0.05 -8.58 -11.57
N LEU A 188 -0.67 -8.85 -10.49
CA LEU A 188 -0.19 -8.68 -9.12
C LEU A 188 0.02 -10.05 -8.46
N THR A 189 1.24 -10.27 -7.97
CA THR A 189 1.60 -11.43 -7.14
C THR A 189 1.60 -11.03 -5.68
N ASP A 190 1.08 -11.91 -4.82
CA ASP A 190 1.29 -11.84 -3.39
C ASP A 190 2.69 -12.38 -3.09
N LEU A 191 3.62 -11.53 -2.68
CA LEU A 191 5.01 -11.94 -2.46
C LEU A 191 5.17 -12.99 -1.36
N ARG A 192 4.15 -13.21 -0.53
CA ARG A 192 4.10 -14.34 0.42
C ARG A 192 4.12 -15.70 -0.27
N ASP A 193 3.70 -15.76 -1.53
CA ASP A 193 3.65 -16.97 -2.35
C ASP A 193 4.81 -17.04 -3.36
N ALA A 194 5.68 -16.01 -3.45
CA ALA A 194 6.75 -15.91 -4.44
C ALA A 194 8.05 -16.68 -4.08
N GLY A 195 8.20 -17.11 -2.82
CA GLY A 195 9.33 -17.92 -2.38
C GLY A 195 10.69 -17.27 -2.68
N ALA A 196 11.61 -18.02 -3.30
CA ALA A 196 12.97 -17.57 -3.60
C ALA A 196 13.03 -16.44 -4.66
N GLU A 197 11.96 -16.22 -5.43
CA GLU A 197 11.95 -15.16 -6.44
C GLU A 197 11.96 -13.75 -5.84
N VAL A 198 11.54 -13.60 -4.57
CA VAL A 198 11.62 -12.33 -3.83
C VAL A 198 13.06 -11.81 -3.76
N GLU A 199 14.05 -12.71 -3.72
CA GLU A 199 15.46 -12.35 -3.65
C GLU A 199 16.02 -11.76 -4.96
N LEU A 200 15.26 -11.89 -6.06
CA LEU A 200 15.61 -11.37 -7.38
C LEU A 200 14.99 -9.99 -7.65
N VAL A 201 14.20 -9.46 -6.70
CA VAL A 201 13.50 -8.18 -6.89
C VAL A 201 14.52 -7.03 -6.95
N PRO A 202 14.54 -6.25 -8.04
CA PRO A 202 15.49 -5.16 -8.18
C PRO A 202 15.11 -4.00 -7.23
N CYS A 203 16.06 -3.60 -6.39
CA CYS A 203 15.90 -2.54 -5.40
C CYS A 203 16.35 -1.18 -5.96
N GLY A 204 15.51 -0.16 -5.82
CA GLY A 204 15.80 1.23 -6.17
C GLY A 204 15.97 2.13 -4.95
N ALA A 205 16.01 3.45 -5.18
CA ALA A 205 16.06 4.43 -4.09
C ALA A 205 14.73 4.47 -3.32
N LEU A 206 14.78 4.86 -2.04
CA LEU A 206 13.58 5.02 -1.21
C LEU A 206 12.62 6.04 -1.83
N SER A 207 11.41 5.61 -2.15
CA SER A 207 10.34 6.51 -2.63
C SER A 207 9.96 7.51 -1.51
N PRO A 208 9.86 8.82 -1.80
CA PRO A 208 9.34 9.77 -0.82
C PRO A 208 7.85 9.54 -0.54
N ARG A 209 7.09 8.96 -1.47
CA ARG A 209 5.64 8.74 -1.34
C ARG A 209 5.28 7.72 -0.28
N ILE A 210 6.16 6.76 0.02
CA ILE A 210 5.91 5.78 1.09
C ILE A 210 6.24 6.32 2.49
N LEU A 211 6.88 7.49 2.61
CA LEU A 211 7.12 8.13 3.90
C LEU A 211 5.87 8.83 4.45
N GLY A 212 4.95 9.18 3.56
CA GLY A 212 3.64 9.73 3.89
C GLY A 212 2.99 10.37 2.66
N PRO A 213 1.66 10.59 2.70
CA PRO A 213 0.99 11.41 1.71
C PRO A 213 1.49 12.85 1.88
N ALA A 214 2.38 13.29 0.99
CA ALA A 214 2.60 14.71 0.76
C ALA A 214 1.36 15.32 0.09
#